data_AF-A0A0G0FR22-F1
#
_entry.id   AF-A0A0G0FR22-F1
#
_cell.length_a   1.000
_cell.length_b   1.000
_cell.length_c   1.000
_cell.angle_alpha   90.00
_cell.angle_beta   90.00
_cell.angle_gamma   90.00
#
_symmetry.space_group_name_H-M   'P 1'
#
loop_
_entity.id
_entity.type
_entity.pdbx_description
1 polymer ?
#
loop_
_entity_poly.entity_id
_entity_poly.type
_entity_poly.pdbx_seq_one_letter_code
_entity_poly.pdbx_strand_id
1 'polypeptide(L)'
;MKGFVSNIEKDTLENENFRKVVYTSKHSQLVLMSLKPKEEIGMEAHNENDQFFRIEKGKGKCIIDGNEYDIKQKKRQKPTGRSLTEQQQNN
;
A
#
# COMPACT_ATOMS: atom_id res chain seq x y z
N MET A 1 5.07 5.02 21.46
CA MET A 1 5.29 3.94 20.46
C MET A 1 6.26 4.48 19.42
N LYS A 2 7.29 3.74 19.00
CA LYS A 2 8.16 4.20 17.90
C LYS A 2 7.34 4.21 16.60
N GLY A 3 7.53 5.23 15.76
CA GLY A 3 6.92 5.28 14.44
C GLY A 3 7.46 4.20 13.51
N PHE A 4 6.81 3.99 12.37
CA PHE A 4 7.29 3.10 11.31
C PHE A 4 7.97 3.92 10.23
N VAL A 5 9.22 3.58 9.91
CA VAL A 5 9.99 4.19 8.81
C VAL A 5 10.59 3.06 7.99
N SER A 6 10.22 2.97 6.72
CA SER A 6 10.81 2.05 5.76
C SER A 6 10.63 2.54 4.31
N ASN A 7 11.35 1.93 3.38
CA ASN A 7 11.06 2.08 1.96
C ASN A 7 9.89 1.18 1.58
N ILE A 8 8.67 1.69 1.76
CA ILE A 8 7.45 0.91 1.57
C ILE A 8 7.28 0.36 0.16
N GLU A 9 7.74 1.09 -0.87
CA GLU A 9 7.70 0.65 -2.26
C GLU A 9 8.56 -0.60 -2.43
N LYS A 10 9.81 -0.55 -1.95
CA LYS A 10 10.72 -1.71 -1.98
C LYS A 10 10.15 -2.89 -1.21
N ASP A 11 9.75 -2.67 0.04
CA ASP A 11 9.25 -3.75 0.90
C ASP A 11 8.00 -4.43 0.31
N THR A 12 7.13 -3.66 -0.34
CA THR A 12 5.93 -4.18 -1.00
C THR A 12 6.31 -5.02 -2.22
N LEU A 13 7.26 -4.55 -3.04
CA LEU A 13 7.68 -5.24 -4.27
C LEU A 13 8.46 -6.53 -4.00
N GLU A 14 9.17 -6.62 -2.87
CA GLU A 14 9.93 -7.81 -2.45
C GLU A 14 9.08 -8.79 -1.62
N ASN A 15 7.88 -8.39 -1.16
CA ASN A 15 7.01 -9.26 -0.38
C ASN A 15 6.33 -10.33 -1.27
N GLU A 16 6.53 -11.59 -0.93
CA GLU A 16 5.86 -12.74 -1.56
C GLU A 16 4.70 -13.31 -0.72
N ASN A 17 4.51 -12.82 0.51
CA ASN A 17 3.47 -13.32 1.38
C ASN A 17 2.11 -12.75 0.98
N PHE A 18 1.08 -13.60 1.01
CA PHE A 18 -0.31 -13.16 0.82
C PHE A 18 -0.69 -12.00 1.76
N ARG A 19 -0.28 -12.10 3.03
CA ARG A 19 -0.49 -11.05 4.04
C ARG A 19 0.70 -11.00 4.99
N LYS A 20 1.29 -9.82 5.18
CA LYS A 20 2.39 -9.56 6.12
C LYS A 20 2.14 -8.26 6.86
N VAL A 21 1.87 -8.33 8.16
CA VAL A 21 1.77 -7.15 9.02
C VAL A 21 3.18 -6.60 9.27
N VAL A 22 3.42 -5.35 8.90
CA VAL A 22 4.73 -4.69 9.09
C VAL A 22 4.72 -3.66 10.21
N TYR A 23 3.54 -3.16 10.58
CA TYR A 23 3.39 -2.24 11.70
C TYR A 23 1.97 -2.28 12.26
N THR A 24 1.85 -2.21 13.59
CA THR A 24 0.58 -2.04 14.29
C THR A 24 0.73 -0.95 15.33
N SER A 25 -0.19 -0.01 15.32
CA SER A 25 -0.35 1.05 16.31
C SER A 25 -1.77 1.05 16.85
N LYS A 26 -2.06 1.93 17.82
CA LYS A 26 -3.38 2.02 18.44
C LYS A 26 -4.52 2.28 17.45
N HIS A 27 -4.26 3.00 16.35
CA HIS A 27 -5.28 3.48 15.42
C HIS A 27 -5.01 3.09 13.96
N SER A 28 -3.95 2.32 13.69
CA SER A 28 -3.59 1.96 12.33
C SER A 28 -2.76 0.68 12.31
N GLN A 29 -3.02 -0.15 11.31
CA GLN A 29 -2.22 -1.30 10.96
C GLN A 29 -1.77 -1.18 9.51
N LEU A 30 -0.48 -1.41 9.26
CA LEU A 30 0.10 -1.43 7.92
C LEU A 30 0.41 -2.88 7.53
N VAL A 31 -0.12 -3.27 6.38
CA VAL A 31 -0.06 -4.63 5.86
C VAL A 31 0.45 -4.61 4.43
N LEU A 32 1.39 -5.50 4.12
CA LEU A 32 1.83 -5.79 2.76
C LEU A 32 1.12 -7.05 2.29
N MET A 33 0.69 -7.06 1.02
CA MET A 33 0.00 -8.18 0.42
C MET A 33 0.55 -8.46 -0.97
N SER A 34 0.72 -9.75 -1.29
CA SER A 34 1.14 -10.23 -2.61
C SER A 34 0.18 -11.30 -3.05
N LEU A 35 -0.62 -10.99 -4.08
CA LEU A 35 -1.63 -11.90 -4.61
C LEU A 35 -1.12 -12.53 -5.89
N LYS A 36 -1.19 -13.86 -5.96
CA LYS A 36 -1.01 -14.60 -7.21
C LYS A 36 -2.23 -14.38 -8.12
N PRO A 37 -2.10 -14.64 -9.43
CA PRO A 37 -3.24 -14.57 -10.33
C PRO A 37 -4.40 -15.44 -9.83
N LYS A 38 -5.62 -14.87 -9.83
CA LYS A 38 -6.87 -15.49 -9.34
C LYS A 38 -6.97 -15.65 -7.81
N GLU A 39 -5.99 -15.18 -7.04
CA GLU A 39 -6.20 -15.02 -5.59
C GLU A 39 -7.06 -13.79 -5.32
N GLU A 40 -7.86 -13.88 -4.26
CA GLU A 40 -8.76 -12.82 -3.81
C GLU A 40 -8.50 -12.55 -2.34
N ILE A 41 -8.66 -11.29 -1.91
CA ILE A 41 -8.54 -10.90 -0.50
C ILE A 41 -9.75 -11.41 0.30
N GLY A 42 -10.88 -11.62 -0.36
CA GLY A 42 -12.19 -11.86 0.26
C GLY A 42 -12.97 -10.56 0.45
N MET A 43 -14.29 -10.68 0.53
CA MET A 43 -15.16 -9.55 0.88
C MET A 43 -15.17 -9.40 2.41
N GLU A 44 -14.85 -8.21 2.88
CA GLU A 44 -14.91 -7.86 4.30
C GLU A 44 -15.70 -6.55 4.46
N ALA A 45 -16.46 -6.44 5.54
CA ALA A 45 -17.15 -5.20 5.93
C ALA A 45 -16.64 -4.78 7.32
N HIS A 46 -16.17 -3.54 7.43
CA HIS A 46 -15.61 -2.97 8.66
C HIS A 46 -16.42 -1.73 9.06
N ASN A 47 -17.22 -1.83 10.11
CA ASN A 47 -18.10 -0.73 10.55
C ASN A 47 -17.34 0.39 11.29
N GLU A 48 -16.15 0.08 11.80
CA GLU A 48 -15.44 0.95 12.75
C GLU A 48 -14.15 1.54 12.18
N ASN A 49 -13.65 1.01 11.05
CA ASN A 49 -12.33 1.33 10.53
C ASN A 49 -12.34 1.58 9.02
N ASP A 50 -11.61 2.61 8.60
CA ASP A 50 -11.32 2.84 7.20
C ASP A 50 -10.21 1.89 6.70
N GLN A 51 -10.31 1.50 5.42
CA GLN A 51 -9.27 0.71 4.75
C GLN A 51 -8.77 1.44 3.50
N PHE A 52 -7.45 1.51 3.37
CA PHE A 52 -6.77 2.13 2.23
C PHE A 52 -5.90 1.11 1.50
N PHE A 53 -6.05 1.03 0.19
CA PHE A 53 -5.21 0.20 -0.68
C PHE A 53 -4.37 1.06 -1.63
N ARG A 54 -3.06 0.79 -1.65
CA ARG A 54 -2.12 1.32 -2.66
C ARG A 54 -1.55 0.16 -3.47
N ILE A 55 -1.68 0.25 -4.79
CA ILE A 55 -1.18 -0.78 -5.71
C ILE A 55 0.19 -0.35 -6.25
N GLU A 56 1.25 -1.04 -5.82
CA GLU A 56 2.62 -0.78 -6.31
C GLU A 56 2.94 -1.52 -7.61
N LYS A 57 2.37 -2.72 -7.81
CA LYS A 57 2.59 -3.52 -9.03
C LYS A 57 1.35 -4.32 -9.38
N GLY A 58 1.19 -4.56 -10.68
CA GLY A 58 0.11 -5.39 -11.21
C GLY A 58 -1.16 -4.62 -11.51
N LYS A 59 -2.23 -5.39 -11.72
CA LYS A 59 -3.58 -4.93 -12.02
C LYS A 59 -4.59 -5.91 -11.41
N GLY A 60 -5.78 -5.43 -11.10
CA GLY A 60 -6.85 -6.22 -10.53
C GLY A 60 -8.19 -5.49 -10.60
N LYS A 61 -9.21 -6.10 -10.00
CA LYS A 61 -10.53 -5.52 -9.84
C LYS A 61 -10.81 -5.35 -8.34
N CYS A 62 -11.33 -4.19 -7.97
CA CYS A 62 -11.81 -3.91 -6.62
C CYS A 62 -13.33 -3.77 -6.67
N ILE A 63 -14.04 -4.38 -5.72
CA ILE A 63 -15.49 -4.31 -5.60
C ILE A 63 -15.81 -3.63 -4.29
N ILE A 64 -16.49 -2.47 -4.33
CA ILE A 64 -16.85 -1.68 -3.15
C ILE A 64 -18.33 -1.32 -3.27
N ASP A 65 -19.14 -1.76 -2.29
CA ASP A 65 -20.59 -1.58 -2.27
C ASP A 65 -21.28 -1.98 -3.59
N GLY A 66 -20.86 -3.12 -4.15
CA GLY A 66 -21.35 -3.64 -5.42
C GLY A 66 -20.84 -2.91 -6.68
N ASN A 67 -20.03 -1.86 -6.53
CA ASN A 67 -19.42 -1.14 -7.64
C ASN A 67 -18.05 -1.73 -7.98
N GLU A 68 -17.79 -1.95 -9.25
CA GLU A 68 -16.52 -2.50 -9.74
C GLU A 68 -15.57 -1.39 -10.22
N TYR A 69 -14.29 -1.51 -9.84
CA TYR A 69 -13.23 -0.60 -10.22
C TYR A 69 -12.00 -1.36 -10.72
N ASP A 70 -11.54 -1.04 -11.93
CA ASP A 70 -10.26 -1.52 -12.43
C ASP A 70 -9.11 -0.77 -11.74
N ILE A 71 -8.29 -1.51 -11.00
CA ILE A 71 -7.13 -0.99 -10.29
C ILE A 71 -5.85 -1.46 -10.97
N LYS A 72 -4.86 -0.57 -11.05
CA LYS A 72 -3.54 -0.86 -11.59
C LYS A 72 -2.52 0.06 -10.94
N GLN A 73 -1.25 -0.36 -10.98
CA GLN A 73 -0.14 0.52 -10.57
C GLN A 73 -0.28 1.89 -11.26
N LYS A 74 -0.23 2.97 -10.46
CA LYS A 74 -0.18 4.32 -11.02
C LYS A 74 1.25 4.57 -11.50
N LYS A 75 1.40 4.92 -12.78
CA LYS A 75 2.70 5.39 -13.30
C LYS A 75 3.08 6.66 -12.53
N ARG A 76 4.29 6.70 -11.97
CA ARG A 76 4.83 7.91 -11.35
C ARG A 76 4.75 9.05 -12.36
N GLN A 77 3.98 10.09 -12.04
CA GLN A 77 4.10 11.35 -12.76
C GLN A 77 5.47 11.91 -12.40
N LYS A 78 6.28 12.25 -13.41
CA LYS A 78 7.51 12.98 -13.16
C LYS A 78 7.13 14.27 -12.43
N PRO A 79 7.80 14.64 -11.32
CA PRO A 79 7.56 15.93 -10.71
C PRO A 79 7.87 17.01 -11.76
N THR A 80 6.86 17.78 -12.17
CA THR A 80 6.99 18.89 -13.12
C THR A 80 7.50 20.16 -12.42
N GLY A 81 8.45 20.02 -11.50
CA GLY A 81 9.04 21.13 -10.74
C GLY A 81 10.44 20.78 -10.26
N ARG A 82 11.35 21.76 -10.29
CA ARG A 82 12.70 21.65 -9.72
C ARG A 82 12.57 21.25 -8.24
N SER A 83 13.08 20.06 -7.91
CA SER A 83 13.25 19.60 -6.54
C SER A 83 14.30 20.48 -5.84
N LEU A 84 13.86 21.37 -4.96
CA LEU A 84 14.71 21.97 -3.93
C LEU A 84 14.53 21.12 -2.67
N THR A 85 15.51 20.27 -2.38
CA THR A 85 15.67 19.70 -1.04
C THR A 85 17.16 19.70 -0.70
N GLU A 86 17.58 20.77 -0.04
CA GLU A 86 18.75 20.82 0.82
C GLU A 86 18.49 20.00 2.10
N GLN A 87 19.49 19.19 2.46
CA GLN A 87 19.97 18.79 3.80
C GLN A 87 18.94 18.33 4.86
N GLN A 88 19.15 17.23 5.58
CA GLN A 88 20.25 17.06 6.53
C GLN A 88 20.71 15.59 6.60
N GLN A 89 21.98 15.36 6.27
CA GLN A 89 22.77 14.33 6.95
C GLN A 89 23.16 14.90 8.31
N ASN A 90 22.86 14.19 9.40
CA ASN A 90 23.56 14.35 10.66
C ASN A 90 23.97 12.96 11.15
N ASN A 91 25.24 12.88 11.54
CA ASN A 91 26.05 11.73 12.01
C ASN A 91 25.32 10.58 12.69
#